data_AF-B1J5K7-F1
#
_entry.id   AF-B1J5K7-F1
#
_cell.length_a   1.000
_cell.length_b   1.000
_cell.length_c   1.000
_cell.angle_alpha   90.00
_cell.angle_beta   90.00
_cell.angle_gamma   90.00
#
_symmetry.space_group_name_H-M   'P 1'
#
loop_
_entity.id
_entity.type
_entity.pdbx_description
1 polymer ?
#
loop_
_entity_poly.entity_id
_entity_poly.type
_entity_poly.pdbx_seq_one_letter_code
_entity_poly.pdbx_strand_id
1 'polypeptide(L)'
;MKTVRTIADEAYNDILCLQARLEDARTLFRSISKIAEESSLPTKLALMGDELCEEWVNHADDWMKRMDASFTEIDAGRTTAPQKPAAAKRGAGGAE
;
A
#
# COMPACT_ATOMS: atom_id res chain seq x y z
N MET A 1 2.64 15.49 18.32
CA MET A 1 2.38 15.69 16.87
C MET A 1 3.12 14.58 16.14
N LYS A 2 2.43 13.71 15.39
CA LYS A 2 3.10 12.63 14.63
C LYS A 2 3.85 13.24 13.45
N THR A 3 5.04 12.73 13.13
CA THR A 3 5.76 13.14 11.92
C THR A 3 5.20 12.41 10.70
N VAL A 4 5.40 12.95 9.50
CA VAL A 4 5.00 12.29 8.25
C VAL A 4 5.61 10.89 8.14
N ARG A 5 6.86 10.72 8.60
CA ARG A 5 7.54 9.42 8.66
C ARG A 5 6.80 8.44 9.57
N THR A 6 6.44 8.87 10.78
CA THR A 6 5.70 8.02 11.74
C THR A 6 4.35 7.57 11.19
N ILE A 7 3.64 8.45 10.45
CA ILE A 7 2.36 8.10 9.81
C ILE A 7 2.57 7.06 8.70
N ALA A 8 3.65 7.21 7.92
CA ALA A 8 3.96 6.29 6.84
C ALA A 8 4.41 4.91 7.36
N ASP A 9 5.17 4.88 8.47
CA ASP A 9 5.55 3.64 9.17
C ASP A 9 4.30 2.91 9.73
N GLU A 10 3.33 3.65 10.28
CA GLU A 10 2.05 3.10 10.74
C GLU A 10 1.26 2.48 9.58
N ALA A 11 1.13 3.20 8.46
CA ALA A 11 0.43 2.69 7.28
C ALA A 11 1.11 1.42 6.71
N TYR A 12 2.44 1.37 6.70
CA TYR A 12 3.18 0.17 6.28
C TYR A 12 2.88 -1.04 7.17
N ASN A 13 2.88 -0.84 8.49
CA ASN A 13 2.52 -1.89 9.45
C ASN A 13 1.07 -2.35 9.31
N ASP A 14 0.14 -1.44 9.02
CA ASP A 14 -1.26 -1.79 8.78
C ASP A 14 -1.41 -2.66 7.52
N ILE A 15 -0.63 -2.40 6.46
CA ILE A 15 -0.62 -3.23 5.24
C ILE A 15 -0.05 -4.62 5.53
N LEU A 16 1.03 -4.73 6.30
CA LEU A 16 1.57 -6.03 6.75
C LEU A 16 0.53 -6.82 7.56
N CYS A 17 -0.18 -6.14 8.46
CA CYS A 17 -1.25 -6.76 9.25
C CYS A 17 -2.38 -7.25 8.34
N LEU A 18 -2.79 -6.43 7.36
CA LEU A 18 -3.82 -6.80 6.39
C LEU A 18 -3.40 -8.03 5.56
N GLN A 19 -2.17 -8.05 5.06
CA GLN A 19 -1.63 -9.18 4.29
C GLN A 19 -1.71 -10.48 5.10
N ALA A 20 -1.23 -10.48 6.35
CA ALA A 20 -1.28 -11.65 7.23
C ALA A 20 -2.73 -12.13 7.47
N ARG A 21 -3.68 -11.20 7.66
CA ARG A 21 -5.10 -11.57 7.83
C ARG A 21 -5.73 -12.17 6.59
N LEU A 22 -5.33 -11.72 5.40
CA LEU A 22 -5.78 -12.31 4.15
C LEU A 22 -5.19 -13.71 3.96
N GLU A 23 -3.93 -13.94 4.32
CA GLU A 23 -3.32 -15.28 4.31
C GLU A 23 -4.00 -16.25 5.27
N ASP A 24 -4.36 -15.80 6.48
CA ASP A 24 -5.17 -16.56 7.44
C ASP A 24 -6.53 -16.95 6.82
N ALA A 25 -7.20 -15.98 6.17
CA ALA A 25 -8.49 -16.20 5.52
C ALA A 25 -8.40 -17.19 4.35
N ARG A 26 -7.34 -17.12 3.52
CA ARG A 26 -7.07 -18.12 2.46
C ARG A 26 -6.95 -19.52 3.04
N THR A 27 -6.20 -19.67 4.13
CA THR A 27 -6.04 -20.95 4.81
C THR A 27 -7.39 -21.50 5.29
N LEU A 28 -8.25 -20.65 5.82
CA LEU A 28 -9.62 -21.03 6.21
C LEU A 28 -10.46 -21.47 5.01
N PHE A 29 -10.49 -20.69 3.93
CA PHE A 29 -11.24 -21.03 2.72
C PHE A 29 -10.78 -22.35 2.10
N ARG A 30 -9.47 -22.57 1.99
CA ARG A 30 -8.90 -23.85 1.54
C ARG A 30 -9.24 -25.03 2.44
N SER A 31 -9.46 -24.79 3.73
CA SER A 31 -9.89 -25.83 4.66
C SER A 31 -11.36 -26.17 4.43
N ILE A 32 -12.21 -25.16 4.24
CA ILE A 32 -13.63 -25.35 3.93
C ILE A 32 -13.80 -26.14 2.63
N SER A 33 -13.07 -25.80 1.56
CA SER A 33 -13.17 -26.50 0.27
C SER A 33 -12.73 -27.96 0.31
N LYS A 34 -11.92 -28.36 1.30
CA LYS A 34 -11.50 -29.76 1.51
C LYS A 34 -12.47 -30.59 2.33
N ILE A 35 -13.28 -29.94 3.18
CA ILE A 35 -14.18 -30.62 4.13
C ILE A 35 -15.62 -30.66 3.58
N ALA A 36 -16.04 -29.64 2.85
CA ALA A 36 -17.37 -29.57 2.26
C ALA A 36 -17.51 -30.48 1.03
N GLU A 37 -18.74 -30.89 0.74
CA GLU A 37 -19.04 -31.67 -0.47
C GLU A 37 -18.69 -30.87 -1.73
N GLU A 38 -18.05 -31.51 -2.70
CA GLU A 38 -17.40 -30.85 -3.84
C GLU A 38 -18.33 -29.94 -4.65
N SER A 39 -19.60 -30.33 -4.83
CA SER A 39 -20.59 -29.56 -5.60
C SER A 39 -21.43 -28.59 -4.77
N SER A 40 -21.18 -28.49 -3.46
CA SER A 40 -21.98 -27.70 -2.53
C SER A 40 -21.71 -26.20 -2.63
N LEU A 41 -22.69 -25.39 -2.22
CA LEU A 41 -22.55 -23.94 -2.15
C LEU A 41 -21.36 -23.50 -1.26
N PRO A 42 -21.12 -24.08 -0.05
CA PRO A 42 -19.94 -23.78 0.75
C PRO A 42 -18.61 -23.95 0.00
N THR A 43 -18.45 -25.02 -0.78
CA THR A 43 -17.23 -25.24 -1.58
C THR A 43 -17.04 -24.15 -2.62
N LYS A 44 -18.10 -23.76 -3.34
CA LYS A 44 -18.04 -22.68 -4.33
C LYS A 44 -17.67 -21.34 -3.70
N LEU A 45 -18.29 -20.99 -2.58
CA LEU A 45 -17.98 -19.77 -1.84
C LEU A 45 -16.55 -19.78 -1.29
N ALA A 46 -16.07 -20.93 -0.85
CA ALA A 46 -14.71 -21.09 -0.36
C ALA A 46 -13.67 -20.90 -1.47
N LEU A 47 -13.89 -21.49 -2.65
CA LEU A 47 -13.00 -21.29 -3.80
C LEU A 47 -12.93 -19.82 -4.22
N MET A 48 -14.09 -19.16 -4.35
CA MET A 48 -14.15 -17.72 -4.64
C MET A 48 -13.45 -16.87 -3.56
N GLY A 49 -13.62 -17.25 -2.29
CA GLY A 49 -12.97 -16.58 -1.17
C GLY A 49 -11.44 -16.68 -1.21
N ASP A 50 -10.89 -17.86 -1.53
CA ASP A 50 -9.44 -18.05 -1.68
C ASP A 50 -8.88 -17.20 -2.84
N GLU A 51 -9.56 -17.18 -3.99
CA GLU A 51 -9.17 -16.36 -5.15
C GLU A 51 -9.16 -14.87 -4.82
N LEU A 52 -10.22 -14.36 -4.17
CA LEU A 52 -10.28 -12.97 -3.76
C LEU A 52 -9.18 -12.63 -2.76
N CYS A 53 -8.97 -13.47 -1.74
CA CYS A 53 -7.91 -13.20 -0.78
C CYS A 53 -6.51 -13.27 -1.42
N GLU A 54 -6.28 -14.14 -2.40
CA GLU A 54 -5.04 -14.16 -3.19
C GLU A 54 -4.80 -12.83 -3.91
N GLU A 55 -5.83 -12.32 -4.59
CA GLU A 55 -5.76 -11.04 -5.28
C GLU A 55 -5.35 -9.91 -4.32
N TRP A 56 -6.00 -9.84 -3.16
CA TRP A 56 -5.73 -8.80 -2.17
C TRP A 56 -4.36 -8.95 -1.48
N VAL A 57 -3.85 -10.17 -1.29
CA VAL A 57 -2.47 -10.40 -0.82
C VAL A 57 -1.47 -9.83 -1.81
N ASN A 58 -1.68 -10.06 -3.11
CA ASN A 58 -0.81 -9.52 -4.15
C ASN A 58 -0.88 -7.99 -4.21
N HIS A 59 -2.07 -7.39 -4.05
CA HIS A 59 -2.21 -5.93 -3.96
C HIS A 59 -1.46 -5.34 -2.76
N ALA A 60 -1.56 -5.99 -1.60
CA ALA A 60 -0.85 -5.56 -0.40
C ALA A 60 0.68 -5.60 -0.60
N ASP A 61 1.20 -6.67 -1.21
CA ASP A 61 2.62 -6.80 -1.56
C ASP A 61 3.09 -5.70 -2.53
N ASP A 62 2.30 -5.41 -3.56
CA ASP A 62 2.59 -4.34 -4.51
C ASP A 62 2.60 -2.95 -3.86
N TRP A 63 1.70 -2.69 -2.91
CA TRP A 63 1.69 -1.43 -2.17
C TRP A 63 2.94 -1.28 -1.30
N MET A 64 3.35 -2.33 -0.59
CA MET A 64 4.57 -2.32 0.23
C MET A 64 5.80 -2.02 -0.62
N LYS A 65 5.97 -2.70 -1.76
CA LYS A 65 7.10 -2.45 -2.68
C LYS A 65 7.16 -0.99 -3.16
N ARG A 66 6.00 -0.39 -3.47
CA ARG A 66 5.92 1.02 -3.89
C ARG A 66 6.25 1.98 -2.74
N MET A 67 5.81 1.66 -1.52
CA MET A 67 6.16 2.44 -0.33
C MET A 67 7.65 2.36 -0.03
N ASP A 68 8.25 1.17 -0.09
CA ASP A 68 9.69 0.96 0.12
C ASP A 68 10.55 1.68 -0.93
N ALA A 69 10.14 1.63 -2.20
CA ALA A 69 10.78 2.38 -3.27
C ALA A 69 10.70 3.90 -2.99
N SER A 70 9.53 4.41 -2.61
CA SER A 70 9.33 5.82 -2.28
C SER A 70 10.15 6.26 -1.07
N PHE A 71 10.26 5.42 -0.03
CA PHE A 71 11.11 5.71 1.14
C PHE A 71 12.58 5.76 0.76
N THR A 72 13.04 4.81 -0.07
CA THR A 72 14.42 4.78 -0.58
C THR A 72 14.73 6.03 -1.39
N GLU A 73 13.81 6.46 -2.27
CA GLU A 73 13.95 7.70 -3.04
C GLU A 73 13.98 8.95 -2.15
N ILE A 74 13.14 9.01 -1.11
CA ILE A 74 13.13 10.13 -0.15
C ILE A 74 14.44 10.18 0.67
N ASP A 75 14.93 9.04 1.13
CA ASP A 75 16.18 8.97 1.90
C ASP A 75 17.40 9.24 0.99
N ALA A 76 17.39 8.82 -0.28
CA ALA A 76 18.41 9.17 -1.27
C ALA A 76 18.32 10.65 -1.73
N GLY A 77 17.09 11.19 -1.80
CA GLY A 77 16.74 12.55 -2.21
C GLY A 77 16.83 13.60 -1.10
N ARG A 78 17.20 13.22 0.12
CA ARG A 78 17.55 14.13 1.23
C ARG A 78 18.82 14.97 0.99
N THR A 79 19.17 15.19 -0.28
CA THR A 79 20.21 16.09 -0.78
C THR A 79 19.64 17.23 -1.63
N THR A 80 18.39 17.67 -1.46
CA THR A 80 18.00 19.00 -1.94
C THR A 80 17.17 19.74 -0.89
N ALA A 81 17.79 20.75 -0.29
CA ALA A 81 17.12 21.77 0.50
C ALA A 81 15.95 22.37 -0.31
N PRO A 82 14.88 22.85 0.35
CA PRO A 82 13.75 23.46 -0.34
C PRO A 82 14.23 24.65 -1.17
N GLN A 83 14.19 24.52 -2.50
CA GLN A 83 14.39 25.67 -3.37
C GLN A 83 13.19 26.59 -3.21
N LYS A 84 13.42 27.65 -2.43
CA LYS A 84 12.55 28.82 -2.38
C LYS A 84 12.23 29.22 -3.82
N PRO A 85 10.94 29.38 -4.22
CA PRO A 85 10.63 29.88 -5.53
C PRO A 85 11.28 31.26 -5.68
N ALA A 86 12.13 31.42 -6.69
CA ALA A 86 12.71 32.71 -7.03
C ALA A 86 11.54 33.65 -7.33
N ALA A 87 11.30 34.61 -6.42
CA ALA A 87 10.35 35.68 -6.65
C ALA A 87 10.79 36.41 -7.92
N ALA A 88 10.02 36.23 -9.00
CA ALA A 88 10.18 37.02 -10.21
C ALA A 88 10.02 38.49 -9.82
N LYS A 89 11.11 39.27 -9.91
CA LYS A 89 11.08 40.72 -9.76
C LYS A 89 10.13 41.28 -10.84
N ARG A 90 8.91 41.64 -10.45
CA ARG A 90 8.16 42.70 -11.12
C ARG A 90 8.90 44.01 -10.83
N GLY A 91 9.48 44.63 -11.85
CA GLY A 91 10.22 45.87 -11.66
C GLY A 91 10.80 46.44 -12.94
N ALA A 92 9.97 47.08 -13.75
CA ALA A 92 10.25 48.25 -14.58
C ALA A 92 8.85 48.77 -14.98
N GLY A 93 8.31 49.87 -14.44
CA GLY A 93 8.96 51.15 -14.19
C GLY A 93 9.09 51.85 -15.55
N GLY A 94 8.12 52.70 -15.89
CA GLY A 94 8.09 53.44 -17.15
C GLY A 94 9.08 54.60 -17.24
N ALA A 95 8.89 55.40 -18.30
CA ALA A 95 9.72 56.46 -18.89
C ALA A 95 10.69 55.88 -19.96
N GLU A 96 10.68 56.28 -21.23
CA GLU A 96 10.15 57.44 -21.97
C GLU A 96 9.52 57.01 -23.31
#